data_AF-A0A0F9RA10-F1
#
_entry.id   AF-A0A0F9RA10-F1
#
_cell.length_a   1.000
_cell.length_b   1.000
_cell.length_c   1.000
_cell.angle_alpha   90.00
_cell.angle_beta   90.00
_cell.angle_gamma   90.00
#
_symmetry.space_group_name_H-M   'P 1'
#
loop_
_entity.id
_entity.type
_entity.pdbx_description
1 polymer ?
#
loop_
_entity_poly.entity_id
_entity_poly.type
_entity_poly.pdbx_seq_one_letter_code
_entity_poly.pdbx_strand_id
1 'polypeptide(L)' 'MSFKTTDIVLAASLKLHGSELISIERTGNKGIFVFNDVSEDFIEDYDLGKVQVEPVSFNNAIKQLTTSVRRMLNRD' A
#
# COMPACT_ATOMS: atom_id res chain seq x y z
N MET A 1 8.86 8.81 -10.60
CA MET A 1 9.47 7.47 -10.44
C MET A 1 8.50 6.68 -9.58
N SER A 2 8.11 5.46 -9.96
CA SER A 2 7.09 4.70 -9.23
C SER A 2 7.73 3.84 -8.13
N PHE A 3 7.17 3.89 -6.92
CA PHE A 3 7.55 3.02 -5.81
C PHE A 3 6.69 1.76 -5.82
N LYS A 4 7.30 0.58 -5.61
CA LYS A 4 6.59 -0.71 -5.60
C LYS A 4 6.80 -1.42 -4.27
N THR A 5 5.73 -1.93 -3.67
CA THR A 5 5.83 -2.76 -2.47
C THR A 5 4.81 -3.89 -2.47
N THR A 6 5.18 -5.03 -1.88
CA THR A 6 4.25 -6.12 -1.54
C THR A 6 3.84 -6.10 -0.07
N ASP A 7 4.44 -5.23 0.74
CA ASP A 7 4.09 -5.08 2.15
C ASP A 7 2.77 -4.33 2.27
N ILE A 8 1.77 -5.01 2.82
CA ILE A 8 0.43 -4.48 3.01
C ILE A 8 0.38 -3.36 4.07
N VAL A 9 1.27 -3.40 5.07
CA VAL A 9 1.35 -2.39 6.13
C VAL A 9 1.91 -1.11 5.53
N LEU A 10 3.03 -1.19 4.81
CA LEU A 10 3.62 -0.05 4.12
C LEU A 10 2.65 0.53 3.07
N ALA A 11 2.01 -0.32 2.26
CA ALA A 11 1.04 0.15 1.27
C ALA A 11 -0.16 0.87 1.90
N ALA A 12 -0.67 0.38 3.03
CA ALA A 12 -1.74 1.04 3.76
C ALA A 12 -1.28 2.38 4.36
N SER A 13 -0.07 2.42 4.92
CA SER A 13 0.53 3.64 5.46
C SER A 13 0.73 4.70 4.38
N LEU A 14 1.31 4.35 3.23
CA LEU A 14 1.49 5.24 2.08
C LEU A 14 0.16 5.83 1.61
N LYS A 15 -0.86 4.97 1.47
CA LYS A 15 -2.20 5.41 1.07
C LYS A 15 -2.82 6.41 2.05
N LEU A 16 -2.65 6.21 3.36
CA LEU A 16 -3.17 7.14 4.37
C LEU A 16 -2.41 8.47 4.41
N HIS A 17 -1.14 8.46 4.04
CA HIS A 17 -0.28 9.65 4.03
C HIS A 17 -0.29 10.39 2.68
N GLY A 18 -1.22 10.02 1.79
CA GLY A 18 -1.49 10.76 0.56
C GLY A 18 -0.70 10.34 -0.67
N SER A 19 0.11 9.28 -0.59
CA SER A 19 0.76 8.72 -1.78
C SER A 19 -0.30 8.15 -2.73
N GLU A 20 -0.17 8.48 -4.01
CA GLU A 20 -1.13 8.07 -5.03
C GLU A 20 -0.92 6.61 -5.43
N LEU A 21 -1.90 5.75 -5.19
CA LEU A 21 -1.89 4.36 -5.68
C LEU A 21 -2.26 4.35 -7.17
N ILE A 22 -1.27 4.17 -8.04
CA ILE A 22 -1.43 4.18 -9.51
C ILE A 22 -2.03 2.86 -9.99
N SER A 23 -1.49 1.74 -9.52
CA SER A 23 -1.92 0.41 -9.96
C SER A 23 -1.64 -0.66 -8.90
N ILE A 24 -2.32 -1.79 -9.07
CA ILE A 24 -2.03 -3.02 -8.34
C ILE A 24 -1.67 -4.05 -9.39
N GLU A 25 -0.42 -4.48 -9.39
CA GLU A 25 0.07 -5.59 -10.19
C GLU A 25 -0.10 -6.89 -9.39
N ARG A 26 -0.10 -8.04 -10.07
CA ARG A 26 -0.31 -9.34 -9.44
C ARG A 26 0.77 -10.32 -9.84
N THR A 27 1.26 -11.09 -8.88
CA THR A 27 2.12 -12.26 -9.10
C THR A 27 1.61 -13.40 -8.22
N GLY A 28 0.94 -14.38 -8.82
CA GLY A 28 0.30 -15.48 -8.10
C GLY A 28 -0.77 -14.97 -7.13
N ASN A 29 -0.62 -15.23 -5.83
CA ASN A 29 -1.55 -14.74 -4.79
C ASN A 29 -1.10 -13.42 -4.14
N LYS A 30 0.04 -12.84 -4.58
CA LYS A 30 0.58 -11.60 -4.02
C LYS A 30 0.22 -10.41 -4.91
N GLY A 31 -0.29 -9.35 -4.29
CA GLY A 31 -0.43 -8.04 -4.92
C GLY A 31 0.85 -7.23 -4.77
N ILE A 32 1.24 -6.53 -5.82
CA ILE A 32 2.32 -5.54 -5.83
C ILE A 32 1.64 -4.18 -5.98
N PHE A 33 1.74 -3.33 -4.96
CA PHE A 33 1.12 -2.02 -4.94
C PHE A 33 2.10 -0.99 -5.52
N VAL A 34 1.67 -0.26 -6.54
CA VAL A 34 2.49 0.71 -7.27
C VAL A 34 2.01 2.12 -6.94
N PHE A 35 2.88 2.91 -6.32
CA PHE A 35 2.59 4.27 -5.87
C PHE A 35 3.40 5.32 -6.63
N ASN A 36 2.81 6.50 -6.82
CA ASN A 36 3.51 7.73 -7.21
C ASN A 36 3.74 8.63 -6.00
N ASP A 37 4.63 9.60 -6.16
CA ASP A 37 4.87 10.68 -5.19
C ASP A 37 5.17 10.16 -3.77
N VAL A 38 5.93 9.07 -3.69
CA VAL A 38 6.45 8.53 -2.45
C VAL A 38 7.75 9.27 -2.10
N SER A 39 7.73 10.00 -0.99
CA SER A 39 8.92 10.67 -0.44
C SER A 39 9.90 9.65 0.12
N GLU A 40 11.20 9.82 -0.15
CA GLU A 40 12.26 9.02 0.49
C GLU A 40 12.26 9.21 2.02
N ASP A 41 12.01 10.43 2.50
CA ASP A 41 11.91 10.75 3.93
C ASP A 41 10.79 9.92 4.61
N PHE A 42 9.67 9.71 3.90
CA PHE A 42 8.57 8.90 4.44
C PHE A 42 8.98 7.43 4.60
N ILE A 43 9.75 6.89 3.64
CA ILE A 43 10.25 5.52 3.72
C ILE A 43 11.24 5.38 4.88
N GLU A 44 12.15 6.34 5.05
CA GLU A 44 13.08 6.34 6.18
C GLU A 44 12.34 6.41 7.51
N ASP A 45 11.37 7.32 7.65
CA ASP A 45 10.57 7.42 8.88
C ASP A 45 9.73 6.16 9.15
N TYR A 46 9.25 5.49 8.09
CA TYR A 46 8.55 4.20 8.23
C TYR A 46 9.49 3.11 8.76
N ASP A 47 10.68 2.98 8.16
CA ASP A 47 11.67 1.98 8.55
C ASP A 47 12.20 2.21 9.98
N LEU A 48 12.27 3.47 10.40
CA LEU A 48 12.60 3.87 11.78
C LEU A 48 11.43 3.73 12.77
N GLY A 49 10.24 3.33 12.31
CA GLY A 49 9.05 3.15 13.14
C GLY A 49 8.43 4.45 13.65
N LYS A 50 8.67 5.58 12.99
CA LYS A 50 8.17 6.91 13.36
C LYS A 50 6.81 7.25 12.77
N VAL A 51 6.36 6.49 11.76
CA VAL A 51 5.06 6.72 11.10
C VAL A 51 3.91 6.34 12.04
N GLN A 52 2.96 7.25 12.21
CA GLN A 52 1.74 7.03 12.98
C GLN A 52 0.54 6.90 12.06
N VAL A 53 -0.43 6.07 12.45
CA VAL A 53 -1.67 5.87 11.71
C VAL A 53 -2.85 5.86 12.67
N GLU A 54 -4.00 6.35 12.19
CA GLU A 54 -5.26 6.16 12.91
C GLU A 54 -5.72 4.70 12.74
N PRO A 55 -5.94 3.93 13.82
CA PRO A 55 -6.16 2.48 13.74
C PRO A 55 -7.33 2.05 12.84
N VAL A 56 -8.45 2.76 12.87
CA VAL A 56 -9.65 2.41 12.10
C VAL A 56 -9.42 2.65 10.61
N SER A 57 -8.84 3.78 10.25
CA SER A 57 -8.47 4.18 8.90
C SER A 57 -7.44 3.22 8.32
N PHE A 58 -6.46 2.82 9.14
CA PHE A 58 -5.43 1.86 8.76
C PHE A 58 -6.01 0.47 8.47
N ASN A 59 -6.85 -0.04 9.37
CA ASN A 59 -7.57 -1.30 9.16
C ASN A 59 -8.44 -1.25 7.89
N ASN A 60 -9.13 -0.13 7.65
CA ASN A 60 -9.95 0.07 6.46
C ASN A 60 -9.09 0.09 5.18
N ALA A 61 -7.93 0.75 5.20
CA ALA A 61 -7.01 0.76 4.07
C ALA A 61 -6.51 -0.66 3.74
N ILE A 62 -6.10 -1.44 4.74
CA ILE A 62 -5.71 -2.85 4.57
C ILE A 62 -6.84 -3.66 3.95
N LYS A 63 -8.07 -3.55 4.48
CA LYS A 63 -9.24 -4.27 3.95
C LYS A 63 -9.54 -3.89 2.50
N GLN A 64 -9.44 -2.62 2.15
CA GLN A 64 -9.63 -2.16 0.77
C GLN A 64 -8.56 -2.74 -0.16
N LEU A 65 -7.28 -2.61 0.18
CA LEU A 65 -6.17 -3.09 -0.62
C LEU A 65 -6.22 -4.60 -0.84
N THR A 66 -6.42 -5.37 0.24
CA THR A 66 -6.55 -6.83 0.16
C THR A 66 -7.79 -7.27 -0.62
N THR A 67 -8.91 -6.56 -0.48
CA THR A 67 -10.13 -6.84 -1.26
C THR A 67 -9.91 -6.57 -2.75
N SER A 68 -9.20 -5.50 -3.10
CA SER A 68 -8.86 -5.19 -4.49
C SER A 68 -8.03 -6.33 -5.12
N VAL A 69 -6.97 -6.79 -4.46
CA VAL A 69 -6.17 -7.93 -4.93
C VAL A 69 -7.03 -9.19 -5.07
N ARG A 70 -7.91 -9.47 -4.10
CA ARG A 70 -8.82 -10.63 -4.17
C ARG A 70 -9.83 -10.54 -5.30
N ARG A 71 -10.33 -9.36 -5.64
CA ARG A 71 -11.28 -9.20 -6.76
C ARG A 71 -10.60 -9.38 -8.11
N MET A 72 -9.28 -9.18 -8.19
CA MET A 72 -8.50 -9.53 -9.38
C MET A 72 -8.43 -11.05 -9.57
N LEU A 73 -8.34 -11.85 -8.49
CA LEU A 73 -8.42 -13.33 -8.57
C LEU A 73 -9.69 -13.84 -9.23
N ASN A 74 -10.83 -13.17 -8.99
CA ASN A 74 -12.14 -13.61 -9.48
C ASN A 74 -12.43 -13.15 -10.93
N ARG A 75 -11.49 -12.47 -11.58
CA ARG A 75 -11.65 -11.92 -12.94
C ARG A 75 -10.68 -12.55 -13.95
N ASP A 76 -9.79 -13.41 -13.49
CA ASP A 76 -8.90 -14.26 -14.30
C ASP A 76 -9.48 -15.67 -14.42
#